data_AF-A0A8I1JKL7-F1
#
_entry.id   AF-A0A8I1JKL7-F1
#
_cell.length_a   1.000
_cell.length_b   1.000
_cell.length_c   1.000
_cell.angle_alpha   90.00
_cell.angle_beta   90.00
_cell.angle_gamma   90.00
#
_symmetry.space_group_name_H-M   'P 1'
#
loop_
_entity.id
_entity.type
_entity.pdbx_description
1 polymer ?
#
loop_
_entity_poly.entity_id
_entity_poly.type
_entity_poly.pdbx_seq_one_letter_code
_entity_poly.pdbx_strand_id
1 'polypeptide(L)' 'MAKTTKPIYKGHSSDLRTNRWSVICPACEKSFDPVTTMLRFQSLTCENKKCLKEMVADYNDLVVALKE' A
#
# COMPACT_ATOMS: atom_id res chain seq x y z
N MET A 1 18.26 -5.86 -6.30
CA MET A 1 17.02 -6.52 -5.85
C MET A 1 16.03 -5.42 -5.48
N ALA A 2 14.93 -5.27 -6.21
CA ALA A 2 13.90 -4.31 -5.85
C ALA A 2 13.32 -4.71 -4.48
N LYS A 3 13.32 -3.80 -3.50
CA LYS A 3 12.69 -4.08 -2.21
C LYS A 3 11.17 -4.09 -2.39
N THR A 4 10.54 -5.22 -2.10
CA THR A 4 9.09 -5.38 -2.14
C THR A 4 8.56 -5.80 -0.77
N THR A 5 7.38 -5.33 -0.42
CA THR A 5 6.66 -5.65 0.82
C THR A 5 5.27 -6.20 0.50
N LYS A 6 4.60 -6.80 1.48
CA LYS A 6 3.24 -7.32 1.31
C LYS A 6 2.24 -6.41 2.04
N PRO A 7 1.11 -6.03 1.43
CA PRO A 7 0.04 -5.33 2.14
C PRO A 7 -0.70 -6.32 3.06
N ILE A 8 -1.27 -5.80 4.14
CA ILE A 8 -2.00 -6.57 5.15
C ILE A 8 -3.49 -6.27 4.99
N TYR A 9 -4.30 -7.31 4.80
CA TYR A 9 -5.75 -7.17 4.73
C TYR A 9 -6.33 -6.88 6.13
N LYS A 10 -7.15 -5.83 6.26
CA LYS A 10 -7.80 -5.43 7.53
C LYS A 10 -9.31 -5.66 7.56
N GLY A 11 -9.87 -6.35 6.56
CA GLY A 11 -11.32 -6.59 6.46
C GLY A 11 -12.00 -5.63 5.49
N HIS A 12 -13.32 -5.53 5.59
CA HIS A 12 -14.11 -4.68 4.71
C HIS A 12 -14.29 -3.27 5.30
N SER A 13 -14.54 -2.29 4.44
CA SER A 13 -14.99 -0.97 4.84
C SER A 13 -16.39 -1.01 5.45
N SER A 14 -16.74 0.00 6.25
CA SER A 14 -18.02 0.07 6.96
C SER A 14 -19.23 0.07 6.02
N ASP A 15 -19.07 0.61 4.81
CA ASP A 15 -20.05 0.61 3.71
C ASP A 15 -20.04 -0.68 2.86
N LEU A 16 -19.16 -1.64 3.15
CA LEU A 16 -18.98 -2.93 2.46
C LEU A 16 -18.67 -2.82 0.96
N ARG A 17 -18.33 -1.64 0.44
CA ARG A 17 -18.00 -1.46 -0.99
C ARG A 17 -16.51 -1.66 -1.30
N THR A 18 -15.66 -1.61 -0.27
CA THR A 18 -14.20 -1.63 -0.42
C THR A 18 -13.54 -2.48 0.65
N ASN A 19 -12.30 -2.90 0.38
CA ASN A 19 -11.48 -3.70 1.28
C ASN A 19 -10.47 -2.82 2.00
N ARG A 20 -10.35 -2.85 3.31
CA ARG A 20 -9.31 -2.12 4.02
C ARG A 20 -7.99 -2.87 3.94
N TRP A 21 -6.93 -2.14 3.63
CA TRP A 21 -5.57 -2.67 3.55
C TRP A 21 -4.62 -1.79 4.35
N SER A 22 -3.55 -2.39 4.86
CA SER A 22 -2.41 -1.68 5.43
C SER A 22 -1.20 -1.90 4.53
N VAL A 23 -0.58 -0.83 4.05
CA VAL A 23 0.54 -0.88 3.13
C VAL A 23 1.83 -0.60 3.90
N ILE A 24 2.82 -1.47 3.74
CA ILE A 24 4.15 -1.30 4.34
C ILE A 24 5.07 -0.68 3.29
N CYS A 25 5.70 0.46 3.59
CA CYS A 25 6.65 1.08 2.69
C CYS A 25 7.94 0.24 2.59
N PRO A 26 8.36 -0.23 1.40
CA PRO A 26 9.58 -1.04 1.24
C PRO A 26 10.88 -0.25 1.49
N ALA A 27 10.84 1.08 1.54
CA ALA A 27 12.01 1.92 1.76
C ALA A 27 12.25 2.30 3.23
N CYS A 28 11.19 2.52 4.01
CA CYS A 28 11.31 2.94 5.41
C CYS A 28 10.61 2.03 6.41
N GLU A 29 10.01 0.93 5.92
CA GLU A 29 9.40 -0.14 6.71
C GLU A 29 8.22 0.31 7.60
N LYS A 30 7.72 1.53 7.39
CA LYS A 30 6.52 2.04 8.06
C LYS A 30 5.27 1.57 7.34
N SER A 31 4.30 1.09 8.13
CA SER A 31 2.95 0.79 7.69
C SER A 31 2.04 2.02 7.75
N PHE A 32 1.16 2.17 6.77
CA PHE A 32 0.10 3.17 6.76
C PHE A 32 -1.14 2.61 6.05
N ASP A 33 -2.32 3.19 6.32
CA ASP A 33 -3.58 2.73 5.75
C ASP A 33 -4.01 3.72 4.61
N PRO A 34 -4.00 3.30 3.33
CA PRO A 34 -4.38 4.16 2.21
C PRO A 34 -5.86 4.57 2.25
N VAL A 35 -6.14 5.78 1.74
CA VAL A 35 -7.46 6.43 1.79
C VAL A 35 -8.55 5.66 1.02
N THR A 36 -8.18 4.99 -0.06
CA THR A 36 -9.09 4.16 -0.87
C THR A 36 -8.34 2.96 -1.42
N THR A 37 -9.05 1.87 -1.64
CA THR A 37 -8.54 0.57 -2.09
C THR A 37 -9.48 -0.03 -3.15
N MET A 38 -10.21 0.84 -3.87
CA MET A 38 -11.10 0.46 -4.96
C MET A 38 -10.37 -0.06 -6.19
N LEU A 39 -9.06 0.17 -6.30
CA LEU A 39 -8.26 -0.16 -7.47
C LEU A 39 -7.42 -1.40 -7.18
N ARG A 40 -7.28 -2.30 -8.19
CA ARG A 40 -6.32 -3.42 -8.14
C ARG A 40 -4.90 -2.91 -7.89
N PHE A 41 -4.50 -1.90 -8.67
CA PHE A 41 -3.22 -1.22 -8.58
C PHE A 41 -3.43 0.18 -8.03
N GLN A 42 -2.60 0.58 -7.07
CA GLN A 42 -2.64 1.91 -6.51
C GLN A 42 -1.25 2.50 -6.40
N SER A 43 -1.05 3.66 -7.03
CA SER A 43 0.13 4.49 -6.77
C SER A 43 -0.06 5.21 -5.45
N LEU A 44 0.91 5.05 -4.55
CA LEU A 44 0.92 5.61 -3.20
C LEU A 44 2.22 6.35 -2.99
N THR A 45 2.16 7.40 -2.19
CA THR A 45 3.36 8.05 -1.65
C THR A 45 3.47 7.70 -0.19
N CYS A 46 4.67 7.37 0.27
CA CYS A 46 4.87 7.06 1.68
C CYS A 46 4.45 8.24 2.56
N GLU A 47 3.54 8.03 3.51
CA GLU A 47 3.07 9.06 4.44
C GLU A 47 4.19 9.59 5.37
N ASN A 48 5.28 8.83 5.50
CA ASN A 48 6.45 9.28 6.23
C ASN A 48 7.14 10.44 5.49
N LYS A 49 7.02 11.66 6.02
CA LYS A 49 7.62 12.90 5.49
C LYS A 49 9.14 12.83 5.25
N LYS A 50 9.86 11.91 5.91
CA LYS A 50 11.29 11.68 5.69
C LYS A 50 11.59 10.77 4.49
N CYS A 51 10.63 9.95 4.08
CA CYS A 51 10.80 8.98 3.00
C CYS A 51 10.26 9.52 1.68
N LEU A 52 8.98 9.95 1.66
CA LEU A 52 8.27 10.50 0.50
C LEU A 52 8.43 9.74 -0.83
N LYS A 53 8.83 8.46 -0.78
CA LYS A 53 9.00 7.66 -1.98
C LYS A 53 7.65 7.24 -2.54
N GLU A 54 7.56 7.28 -3.87
CA GLU A 54 6.46 6.70 -4.61
C GLU A 54 6.58 5.17 -4.63
N MET A 55 5.44 4.52 -4.49
CA MET A 55 5.30 3.07 -4.52
C MET A 55 4.03 2.70 -5.25
N VAL A 56 3.97 1.47 -5.72
CA VAL A 56 2.79 0.87 -6.33
C VAL A 56 2.41 -0.34 -5.50
N ALA A 57 1.16 -0.39 -5.06
CA ALA A 57 0.55 -1.53 -4.39
C ALA A 57 -0.34 -2.28 -5.38
N ASP A 58 -0.11 -3.59 -5.56
CA ASP A 58 -1.03 -4.54 -6.17
C ASP A 58 -1.69 -5.36 -5.05
N TYR A 59 -2.99 -5.16 -4.87
CA TYR A 59 -3.78 -5.86 -3.85
C TYR A 59 -4.23 -7.26 -4.26
N ASN A 60 -4.13 -7.63 -5.55
CA ASN A 60 -4.40 -8.99 -6.02
C ASN A 60 -3.16 -9.88 -5.89
N ASP A 61 -2.00 -9.39 -6.31
CA ASP A 61 -0.72 -10.11 -6.17
C ASP A 61 -0.10 -9.94 -4.77
N LEU A 62 -0.70 -9.11 -3.91
CA LEU A 62 -0.25 -8.84 -2.54
C LEU A 62 1.20 -8.33 -2.49
N VAL A 63 1.54 -7.41 -3.39
CA VAL A 63 2.89 -6.87 -3.55
C VAL A 63 2.86 -5.35 -3.53
N VAL A 64 3.81 -4.75 -2.83
CA VAL A 64 4.09 -3.31 -2.82
C VAL A 64 5.53 -3.13 -3.25
N ALA A 65 5.75 -2.40 -4.34
CA ALA A 65 7.06 -2.13 -4.92
C ALA A 65 7.31 -0.62 -4.99
N LEU A 66 8.57 -0.20 -4.93
CA LEU A 66 8.91 1.20 -5.24
C LEU A 66 8.63 1.47 -6.72
N LYS A 67 8.09 2.65 -7.00
CA LYS A 67 7.94 3.12 -8.37
C LYS A 67 9.32 3.59 -8.85
N GLU A 68 9.84 2.93 -9.89
CA GLU A 68 11.14 3.24 -10.51
C GLU A 68 11.12 4.57 -11.27
#